data_AF-A0A433B1K8-F1
#
_entry.id   AF-A0A433B1K8-F1
#
_cell.length_a   1.000
_cell.length_b   1.000
_cell.length_c   1.000
_cell.angle_alpha   90.00
_cell.angle_beta   90.00
_cell.angle_gamma   90.00
#
_symmetry.space_group_name_H-M   'P 1'
#
loop_
_entity.id
_entity.type
_entity.pdbx_description
1 polymer ?
#
loop_
_entity_poly.entity_id
_entity_poly.type
_entity_poly.pdbx_seq_one_letter_code
_entity_poly.pdbx_strand_id
1 'polypeptide(L)' 'MNLNSGPTAPQAMNGEEQSKDEFFAEVGDIAQRMIEKHGKDFAIGVLIIGARFIAEGKPLTRAK' A
#
# COMPACT_ATOMS: atom_id res chain seq x y z
N MET A 1 -11.27 45.63 -5.15
CA MET A 1 -10.62 44.76 -4.14
C MET A 1 -11.66 43.72 -3.71
N ASN A 2 -11.33 42.46 -3.98
CA ASN A 2 -11.88 41.17 -3.51
C ASN A 2 -13.39 40.84 -3.66
N LEU A 3 -13.67 39.62 -4.15
CA LEU A 3 -14.83 38.76 -3.88
C LEU A 3 -14.73 37.50 -4.77
N ASN A 4 -14.14 36.41 -4.28
CA ASN A 4 -14.85 35.13 -4.07
C ASN A 4 -13.87 34.04 -3.59
N SER A 5 -14.01 33.64 -2.33
CA SER A 5 -13.50 32.39 -1.79
C SER A 5 -14.58 31.32 -1.98
N GLY A 6 -14.27 30.21 -2.66
CA GLY A 6 -15.15 29.06 -2.81
C GLY A 6 -14.33 27.84 -3.25
N PRO A 7 -14.64 26.64 -2.75
CA PRO A 7 -13.68 25.73 -2.16
C PRO A 7 -12.77 25.14 -3.24
N THR A 8 -11.48 24.98 -2.93
CA THR A 8 -10.73 23.87 -3.51
C THR A 8 -11.48 22.61 -3.08
N ALA A 9 -12.38 22.14 -3.94
CA ALA A 9 -13.04 20.86 -3.77
C ALA A 9 -11.95 19.82 -3.44
N PRO A 10 -12.22 18.86 -2.54
CA PRO A 10 -11.31 17.74 -2.39
C PRO A 10 -11.10 17.21 -3.80
N GLN A 11 -9.84 17.25 -4.26
CA GLN A 11 -9.45 16.73 -5.55
C GLN A 11 -10.11 15.36 -5.62
N ALA A 12 -11.09 15.20 -6.50
CA ALA A 12 -11.79 13.94 -6.64
C ALA A 12 -10.69 12.92 -6.88
N MET A 13 -10.47 12.03 -5.89
CA MET A 13 -9.38 11.06 -5.93
C MET A 13 -9.47 10.41 -7.29
N ASN A 14 -8.49 10.67 -8.16
CA ASN A 14 -8.54 10.17 -9.51
C ASN A 14 -8.62 8.64 -9.42
N GLY A 15 -9.21 7.93 -10.39
CA GLY A 15 -9.38 6.47 -10.28
C GLY A 15 -8.07 5.72 -10.00
N GLU A 16 -6.94 6.32 -10.39
CA GLU A 16 -5.58 5.86 -10.10
C GLU A 16 -5.17 5.99 -8.62
N GLU A 17 -5.64 7.01 -7.91
CA GLU A 17 -5.38 7.20 -6.48
C GLU A 17 -6.22 6.23 -5.65
N GLN A 18 -7.49 6.03 -6.04
CA GLN A 18 -8.35 5.04 -5.38
C GLN A 18 -7.77 3.62 -5.52
N SER A 19 -7.30 3.24 -6.71
CA SER A 19 -6.70 1.91 -6.91
C SER A 19 -5.42 1.72 -6.09
N LYS A 20 -4.61 2.76 -5.91
CA LYS A 20 -3.41 2.70 -5.05
C LYS A 20 -3.79 2.48 -3.59
N ASP A 21 -4.78 3.22 -3.09
CA ASP A 21 -5.25 3.09 -1.72
C ASP A 21 -5.83 1.70 -1.42
N GLU A 22 -6.53 1.09 -2.38
CA GLU A 22 -7.02 -0.30 -2.29
C GLU A 22 -5.86 -1.29 -2.09
N PHE A 23 -4.78 -1.18 -2.86
CA PHE A 23 -3.60 -2.03 -2.66
C PHE A 23 -2.92 -1.78 -1.31
N PHE A 24 -2.87 -0.53 -0.83
CA PHE A 24 -2.34 -0.24 0.49
C PHE A 24 -3.17 -0.90 1.60
N ALA A 25 -4.49 -0.88 1.48
CA ALA A 25 -5.38 -1.56 2.41
C ALA A 25 -5.17 -3.07 2.40
N GLU A 26 -5.09 -3.70 1.22
CA GLU A 26 -4.84 -5.15 1.10
C GLU A 26 -3.49 -5.57 1.71
N VAL A 27 -2.43 -4.79 1.48
CA VAL A 27 -1.12 -5.04 2.09
C VAL A 27 -1.20 -4.89 3.61
N GLY A 28 -1.95 -3.91 4.11
CA GLY A 28 -2.21 -3.72 5.53
C GLY A 28 -2.90 -4.92 6.18
N ASP A 29 -3.95 -5.44 5.54
CA ASP A 29 -4.69 -6.61 6.04
C ASP A 29 -3.81 -7.87 6.10
N ILE A 30 -2.99 -8.08 5.06
CA ILE A 30 -2.04 -9.20 5.05
C ILE A 30 -0.98 -9.02 6.14
N ALA A 31 -0.44 -7.81 6.32
CA ALA A 31 0.50 -7.51 7.38
C ALA A 31 -0.09 -7.79 8.76
N GLN A 32 -1.33 -7.35 9.01
CA GLN A 32 -2.02 -7.60 10.27
C GLN A 32 -2.18 -9.10 10.55
N ARG A 33 -2.60 -9.88 9.54
CA ARG A 33 -2.68 -11.35 9.66
C ARG A 33 -1.33 -12.00 9.97
N MET A 34 -0.23 -11.47 9.44
CA MET A 34 1.11 -11.96 9.76
C MET A 34 1.50 -11.61 11.20
N ILE A 35 1.18 -10.40 11.65
CA ILE A 35 1.43 -9.93 13.01
C ILE A 35 0.69 -10.81 14.03
N GLU A 36 -0.60 -11.06 13.81
CA GLU A 36 -1.42 -11.87 14.72
C GLU A 36 -0.92 -13.31 14.86
N LYS A 37 -0.38 -13.90 13.80
CA LYS A 37 0.08 -15.30 13.80
C LYS A 37 1.53 -15.49 14.22
N HIS A 38 2.40 -14.56 13.86
CA HIS A 38 3.85 -14.75 13.92
C HIS A 38 4.60 -13.56 14.56
N GLY A 39 3.91 -12.47 14.88
CA GLY A 39 4.48 -11.29 15.48
C GLY A 39 4.96 -10.24 14.47
N LYS A 40 5.21 -9.04 15.00
CA LYS A 40 5.52 -7.85 14.22
C LYS A 40 6.84 -7.94 13.45
N ASP A 41 7.87 -8.50 14.06
CA ASP A 41 9.20 -8.61 13.44
C ASP A 41 9.17 -9.52 12.20
N PHE A 42 8.39 -10.61 12.27
CA PHE A 42 8.18 -11.50 11.13
C PHE A 42 7.49 -10.77 9.97
N ALA A 43 6.37 -10.08 10.24
CA ALA A 43 5.62 -9.36 9.22
C ALA A 43 6.48 -8.30 8.51
N ILE A 44 7.25 -7.53 9.27
CA ILE A 44 8.19 -6.52 8.74
C ILE A 44 9.24 -7.19 7.85
N GLY A 45 9.87 -8.27 8.33
CA GLY A 45 10.90 -9.00 7.58
C GLY A 45 10.39 -9.51 6.22
N VAL A 46 9.18 -10.09 6.19
CA VAL A 46 8.56 -10.58 4.94
C VAL A 46 8.32 -9.44 3.95
N LEU A 47 7.78 -8.30 4.40
CA LEU A 47 7.50 -7.15 3.54
C LEU A 47 8.79 -6.54 2.97
N ILE A 48 9.86 -6.45 3.77
CA ILE A 48 11.18 -5.97 3.31
C ILE A 48 11.74 -6.89 2.24
N ILE A 49 11.65 -8.22 2.43
CA ILE A 49 12.13 -9.20 1.44
C ILE A 49 11.31 -9.10 0.13
N GLY A 50 9.99 -8.95 0.24
CA GLY A 50 9.12 -8.74 -0.92
C GLY A 50 9.48 -7.48 -1.70
N ALA A 51 9.65 -6.35 -0.99
CA ALA A 51 10.10 -5.09 -1.60
C ALA A 51 11.45 -5.24 -2.31
N ARG A 52 12.39 -5.98 -1.69
CA ARG A 52 13.69 -6.28 -2.28
C ARG A 52 13.56 -7.13 -3.55
N PHE A 53 12.69 -8.13 -3.59
CA PHE A 53 12.49 -8.94 -4.79
C PHE A 53 11.91 -8.11 -5.94
N ILE A 54 10.97 -7.20 -5.65
CA ILE A 54 10.44 -6.25 -6.63
C ILE A 54 11.59 -5.37 -7.18
N ALA A 55 12.41 -4.80 -6.30
CA ALA A 55 13.55 -3.98 -6.69
C ALA A 55 14.60 -4.74 -7.53
N GLU A 56 14.80 -6.03 -7.23
CA GLU A 56 15.71 -6.92 -7.96
C GLU A 56 15.07 -7.52 -9.24
N GLY A 57 13.80 -7.21 -9.55
CA GLY A 57 13.07 -7.78 -10.70
C GLY A 57 12.81 -9.29 -10.57
N LYS A 58 12.85 -9.83 -9.35
CA LYS A 58 12.65 -11.25 -9.07
C LYS A 58 11.17 -11.58 -8.91
N PRO A 59 10.72 -12.77 -9.36
CA PRO A 59 9.35 -13.20 -9.15
C PRO A 59 9.06 -13.42 -7.66
N LEU A 60 7.96 -12.82 -7.17
CA LEU A 60 7.49 -12.97 -5.79
C LEU A 60 6.80 -14.31 -5.54
N THR A 61 6.27 -14.92 -6.60
CA THR A 61 5.71 -16.26 -6.56
C THR A 61 6.77 -17.26 -6.99
N ARG A 62 7.06 -18.27 -6.17
CA ARG A 62 7.78 -19.45 -6.66
C ARG A 62 6.96 -20.07 -7.79
N ALA A 63 7.54 -20.13 -8.99
CA ALA A 63 7.03 -21.03 -10.03
C ALA A 63 7.00 -22.44 -9.42
N LYS A 64 5.82 -23.04 -9.41
CA LYS A 64 5.58 -24.39 -8.89
C LYS A 64 6.31 -25.42 -9.74
#